data_AF-A0A2H1KRW3-F1
#
_entry.id   AF-A0A2H1KRW3-F1
#
_cell.length_a   1.000
_cell.length_b   1.000
_cell.length_c   1.000
_cell.angle_alpha   90.00
_cell.angle_beta   90.00
_cell.angle_gamma   90.00
#
_symmetry.space_group_name_H-M   'P 1'
#
loop_
_entity.id
_entity.type
_entity.pdbx_description
1 polymer ?
#
loop_
_entity_poly.entity_id
_entity_poly.type
_entity_poly.pdbx_seq_one_letter_code
_entity_poly.pdbx_strand_id
1 'polypeptide(L)' 'HRVESAEKALGEAEGRERVKIATREGMLAEARSHLQAEAASHEFSPR' A
#
# COMPACT_ATOMS: atom_id res chain seq x y z
N HIS A 1 8.54 -4.08 4.15
CA HIS A 1 7.41 -3.81 5.07
C HIS A 1 6.21 -3.20 4.35
N ARG A 2 6.28 -2.00 3.74
CA ARG A 2 5.10 -1.37 3.09
C ARG A 2 4.49 -2.18 1.94
N VAL A 3 5.32 -2.67 1.01
CA VAL A 3 4.85 -3.55 -0.08
C VAL A 3 4.25 -4.85 0.47
N GLU A 4 4.83 -5.42 1.54
CA GLU A 4 4.28 -6.63 2.17
C GLU A 4 2.89 -6.38 2.77
N SER A 5 2.65 -5.21 3.38
CA SER A 5 1.32 -4.85 3.88
C SER A 5 0.29 -4.72 2.76
N ALA A 6 0.67 -4.13 1.63
CA ALA A 6 -0.18 -4.08 0.44
C ALA A 6 -0.48 -5.48 -0.11
N GLU A 7 0.54 -6.35 -0.20
CA GLU A 7 0.38 -7.74 -0.64
C GLU A 7 -0.57 -8.53 0.27
N LYS A 8 -0.52 -8.30 1.59
CA LYS A 8 -1.46 -8.88 2.56
C LYS A 8 -2.88 -8.36 2.34
N ALA A 9 -3.07 -7.05 2.22
CA ALA A 9 -4.39 -6.44 2.00
C ALA A 9 -5.04 -6.95 0.69
N LEU A 10 -4.27 -7.09 -0.37
CA LEU A 10 -4.72 -7.72 -1.63
C LEU A 10 -5.07 -9.20 -1.44
N GLY A 11 -4.29 -9.91 -0.63
CA GLY A 11 -4.59 -11.29 -0.24
C GLY A 11 -5.91 -11.41 0.49
N GLU A 12 -6.15 -10.59 1.51
CA GLU A 12 -7.37 -10.62 2.32
C GLU A 12 -8.64 -10.43 1.49
N ALA A 13 -8.61 -9.52 0.51
CA ALA A 13 -9.71 -9.31 -0.43
C ALA A 13 -10.04 -10.58 -1.25
N GLU A 14 -9.04 -11.40 -1.52
CA GLU A 14 -9.14 -12.65 -2.29
C GLU A 14 -9.27 -13.89 -1.41
N GLY A 15 -9.35 -13.73 -0.07
CA GLY A 15 -9.37 -14.85 0.88
C GLY A 15 -8.05 -15.62 0.97
N ARG A 16 -6.92 -14.97 0.65
CA ARG A 16 -5.56 -15.53 0.66
C ARG A 16 -4.69 -14.83 1.69
N GLU A 17 -3.64 -15.49 2.15
CA GLU A 17 -2.69 -14.89 3.10
C GLU A 17 -2.01 -13.63 2.54
N ARG A 18 -1.65 -13.67 1.25
CA ARG A 18 -1.07 -12.54 0.50
C ARG A 18 -1.12 -12.80 -1.00
N VAL A 19 -1.13 -11.72 -1.79
CA VAL A 19 -0.93 -11.75 -3.24
C VAL A 19 0.30 -10.91 -3.58
N LYS A 20 1.26 -11.50 -4.29
CA LYS A 20 2.56 -10.90 -4.54
C LYS A 20 2.48 -9.84 -5.64
N ILE A 21 3.08 -8.67 -5.42
CA ILE A 21 3.19 -7.62 -6.44
C ILE A 21 4.52 -7.82 -7.17
N ALA A 22 4.48 -8.66 -8.20
CA ALA A 22 5.68 -9.12 -8.89
C ALA A 22 6.23 -8.13 -9.95
N THR A 23 5.46 -7.09 -10.30
CA THR A 23 5.86 -6.14 -11.34
C THR A 23 6.48 -4.88 -10.74
N ARG A 24 7.50 -4.34 -11.42
CA ARG A 24 8.12 -3.06 -11.04
C ARG A 24 7.11 -1.93 -11.01
N GLU A 25 6.20 -1.90 -11.99
CA GLU A 25 5.15 -0.89 -12.07
C GLU A 25 4.17 -1.00 -10.89
N GLY A 26 3.78 -2.22 -10.51
CA GLY A 26 2.96 -2.46 -9.33
C GLY A 26 3.64 -1.98 -8.04
N MET A 27 4.91 -2.33 -7.84
CA MET A 27 5.66 -1.85 -6.67
C MET A 27 5.78 -0.32 -6.63
N LEU A 28 5.97 0.33 -7.78
CA LEU A 28 6.01 1.79 -7.87
C LEU A 28 4.65 2.44 -7.61
N ALA A 29 3.55 1.81 -8.04
CA ALA A 29 2.20 2.28 -7.75
C ALA A 29 1.93 2.26 -6.24
N GLU A 30 2.27 1.16 -5.55
CA GLU A 30 2.11 1.07 -4.09
C GLU A 30 2.97 2.09 -3.35
N ALA A 31 4.21 2.29 -3.78
CA ALA A 31 5.10 3.29 -3.18
C ALA A 31 4.50 4.70 -3.28
N ARG A 32 3.91 5.06 -4.43
CA ARG A 32 3.23 6.35 -4.62
C ARG A 32 1.96 6.47 -3.79
N SER A 33 1.14 5.42 -3.76
CA SER A 33 -0.10 5.37 -2.96
C SER A 33 0.19 5.62 -1.48
N HIS A 34 1.23 4.96 -0.95
CA HIS A 34 1.68 5.19 0.43
C HIS A 34 2.15 6.62 0.69
N LEU A 35 2.93 7.23 -0.21
CA LEU A 35 3.37 8.62 -0.05
C LEU A 35 2.19 9.60 -0.06
N GLN A 36 1.18 9.32 -0.87
CA GLN A 36 -0.03 10.14 -0.93
C GLN A 36 -0.88 9.99 0.34
N ALA A 37 -0.97 8.77 0.88
CA ALA A 37 -1.63 8.53 2.17
C ALA A 37 -0.89 9.21 3.33
N GLU A 38 0.44 9.19 3.33
CA GLU A 38 1.25 9.92 4.32
C GLU A 38 1.05 11.44 4.22
N ALA A 39 1.05 12.00 3.00
CA ALA A 39 0.78 13.41 2.78
C ALA A 39 -0.62 13.82 3.28
N ALA A 40 -1.65 13.03 2.97
CA ALA A 40 -3.01 13.26 3.44
C ALA A 40 -3.12 13.19 4.97
N SER A 41 -2.38 12.28 5.61
CA SER A 41 -2.34 12.18 7.07
C SER A 41 -1.58 13.33 7.75
N HIS A 42 -0.67 13.99 7.03
CA HIS A 42 0.08 15.16 7.52
C HIS A 42 -0.71 16.47 7.37
N GLU A 43 -1.52 16.60 6.32
CA GLU A 43 -2.44 17.74 6.13
C GLU A 43 -3.60 17.73 7.15
N PHE A 44 -3.99 16.56 7.65
CA PHE A 44 -5.09 16.41 8.61
C PHE A 44 -4.62 16.40 10.08
N SER A 45 -3.61 17.20 10.42
CA SER A 45 -3.24 17.47 11.83
C SER A 45 -3.89 18.79 12.28
N PRO A 46 -5.05 18.76 12.97
CA PRO A 46 -5.61 19.97 13.55
C PRO A 46 -4.71 20.40 14.72
N ARG A 47 -4.32 21.68 14.70
CA ARG A 47 -3.63 22.34 15.81
C ARG A 47 -4.50 22.44 17.05
#